data_AF-A0AAP4BXR4-F1
#
_entry.id   AF-A0AAP4BXR4-F1
#
_cell.length_a   1.000
_cell.length_b   1.000
_cell.length_c   1.000
_cell.angle_alpha   90.00
_cell.angle_beta   90.00
_cell.angle_gamma   90.00
#
_symmetry.space_group_name_H-M   'P 1'
#
loop_
_entity.id
_entity.type
_entity.pdbx_description
1 polymer ?
#
loop_
_entity_poly.entity_id
_entity_poly.type
_entity_poly.pdbx_seq_one_letter_code
_entity_poly.pdbx_strand_id
1 'polypeptide(L)'
;MTLLTNDFLSQLREEAAADSQLRVARNAITSVGVAKAALDRDRITALYPTTEVKLDSLGVTDQMRSGRCWMFAALNVFRHRAAKELNIDDFEFSFTYLQYFDKLERANFALNQLLDLTEDGTDWDDRDVATSLELTGDDGGWWSFFTNLVDKYGAVPAEVMPEVHSSGHTDQMNRDIATIIRRAAHRAVEGEGDRGGIIKQARTDIQRVLAIHLGTPPEEFTWSYRTKDDQFFRVHSTPREFADKYLPKLDEYVVLADDPRSTNDKHRFYTSAGVNNLAGGKAAGYLNVDVDELRSAARASIEAGEPVWFSCDVDRQFSFQNAVWDEGLVDTDGLYGIDSTMSKEERFTSGESAPTHAMALTGIDGAPRAWRVENSWGTKPPRKDDADEVPGKGFATMSDEWFGENVFHIVVRKEFLTPEQQQALETEPIELPFWDRMN
;
A
#
# COMPACT_ATOMS: atom_id res chain seq x y z
N MET A 1 1.70 -12.26 38.02
CA MET A 1 0.44 -11.67 37.52
C MET A 1 -0.45 -11.35 38.71
N THR A 2 -0.96 -10.13 38.80
CA THR A 2 -1.85 -9.70 39.89
C THR A 2 -3.29 -9.81 39.43
N LEU A 3 -4.15 -10.43 40.23
CA LEU A 3 -5.58 -10.54 39.92
C LEU A 3 -6.30 -9.24 40.27
N LEU A 4 -7.32 -8.90 39.48
CA LEU A 4 -8.27 -7.85 39.86
C LEU A 4 -9.07 -8.31 41.08
N THR A 5 -9.10 -7.47 42.12
CA THR A 5 -9.83 -7.76 43.36
C THR A 5 -11.31 -7.40 43.23
N ASN A 6 -12.17 -8.07 44.00
CA ASN A 6 -13.60 -7.73 44.04
C ASN A 6 -13.84 -6.31 44.56
N ASP A 7 -13.00 -5.82 45.48
CA ASP A 7 -13.10 -4.48 46.02
C ASP A 7 -12.81 -3.43 44.93
N PHE A 8 -11.76 -3.64 44.14
CA PHE A 8 -11.43 -2.76 43.02
C PHE A 8 -12.53 -2.76 41.96
N LEU A 9 -13.05 -3.94 41.60
CA LEU A 9 -14.16 -4.04 40.64
C LEU A 9 -15.44 -3.38 41.15
N SER A 10 -15.70 -3.41 42.46
CA SER A 10 -16.85 -2.75 43.07
C SER A 10 -16.70 -1.23 43.03
N GLN A 11 -15.51 -0.73 43.37
CA GLN A 11 -15.15 0.69 43.26
C GLN A 11 -15.37 1.21 41.83
N LEU A 12 -14.84 0.51 40.81
CA LEU A 12 -15.02 0.92 39.40
C LEU A 12 -16.50 1.01 38.98
N ARG A 13 -17.36 0.12 39.50
CA ARG A 13 -18.80 0.16 39.19
C ARG A 13 -19.49 1.36 39.83
N GLU A 14 -19.12 1.68 41.07
CA GLU A 14 -19.68 2.85 41.78
C GLU A 14 -19.26 4.16 41.09
N GLU A 15 -17.98 4.28 40.72
CA GLU A 15 -17.45 5.42 39.96
C GLU A 15 -18.18 5.56 38.60
N ALA A 16 -18.28 4.48 37.84
CA ALA A 16 -18.97 4.49 36.54
C ALA A 16 -20.48 4.77 36.63
N ALA A 17 -21.13 4.39 37.75
CA ALA A 17 -22.54 4.67 37.97
C ALA A 17 -22.81 6.15 38.32
N ALA A 18 -21.84 6.81 38.98
CA ALA A 18 -21.91 8.21 39.34
C ALA A 18 -21.53 9.16 38.18
N ASP A 19 -20.79 8.66 37.18
CA ASP A 19 -20.33 9.45 36.05
C ASP A 19 -21.43 9.70 34.99
N SER A 20 -21.88 10.96 34.94
CA SER A 20 -22.89 11.40 33.98
C SER A 20 -22.39 11.48 32.53
N GLN A 21 -21.10 11.79 32.32
CA GLN A 21 -20.48 11.87 31.00
C GLN A 21 -20.33 10.47 30.41
N LEU A 22 -19.83 9.51 31.21
CA LEU A 22 -19.77 8.10 30.84
C LEU A 22 -21.15 7.58 30.44
N ARG A 23 -22.21 7.92 31.19
CA ARG A 23 -23.57 7.50 30.84
C ARG A 23 -24.02 8.03 29.48
N VAL A 24 -23.72 9.29 29.14
CA VAL A 24 -24.06 9.89 27.84
C VAL A 24 -23.25 9.23 26.71
N ALA A 25 -21.92 9.13 26.88
CA ALA A 25 -21.02 8.48 25.92
C ALA A 25 -21.45 7.03 25.66
N ARG A 26 -21.76 6.26 26.71
CA ARG A 26 -22.28 4.89 26.61
C ARG A 26 -23.57 4.81 25.81
N ASN A 27 -24.53 5.71 26.03
CA ASN A 27 -25.78 5.72 25.29
C ASN A 27 -25.54 6.03 23.80
N ALA A 28 -24.64 6.97 23.49
CA ALA A 28 -24.29 7.32 22.12
C ALA A 28 -23.58 6.15 21.40
N ILE A 29 -22.48 5.64 21.95
CA ILE A 29 -21.67 4.58 21.32
C ILE A 29 -22.49 3.30 21.14
N THR A 30 -23.28 2.89 22.13
CA THR A 30 -24.10 1.65 22.00
C THR A 30 -25.23 1.79 20.98
N SER A 31 -25.55 3.01 20.54
CA SER A 31 -26.57 3.28 19.52
C SER A 31 -25.99 3.46 18.12
N VAL A 32 -24.85 4.16 17.97
CA VAL A 32 -24.32 4.57 16.65
C VAL A 32 -22.87 4.14 16.37
N GLY A 33 -22.16 3.61 17.36
CA GLY A 33 -20.73 3.27 17.28
C GLY A 33 -19.79 4.47 17.48
N VAL A 34 -18.51 4.18 17.74
CA VAL A 34 -17.49 5.18 18.08
C VAL A 34 -17.27 6.22 16.96
N ALA A 35 -17.07 5.76 15.72
CA ALA A 35 -16.72 6.63 14.60
C ALA A 35 -17.78 7.70 14.29
N LYS A 36 -19.05 7.44 14.62
CA LYS A 36 -20.15 8.42 14.48
C LYS A 36 -20.32 9.26 15.75
N ALA A 37 -20.11 8.68 16.93
CA ALA A 37 -20.30 9.35 18.21
C ALA A 37 -19.19 10.36 18.55
N ALA A 38 -17.94 10.09 18.12
CA ALA A 38 -16.76 10.92 18.38
C ALA A 38 -16.37 11.83 17.20
N LEU A 39 -17.19 11.90 16.14
CA LEU A 39 -16.82 12.64 14.94
C LEU A 39 -16.84 14.16 15.20
N ASP A 40 -15.70 14.83 15.03
CA ASP A 40 -15.59 16.28 15.14
C ASP A 40 -16.17 16.95 13.89
N ARG A 41 -17.26 17.70 14.06
CA ARG A 41 -17.94 18.35 12.94
C ARG A 41 -17.20 19.57 12.42
N ASP A 42 -16.52 20.31 13.28
CA ASP A 42 -15.82 21.54 12.90
C ASP A 42 -14.63 21.20 11.99
N ARG A 43 -13.90 20.12 12.33
CA ARG A 43 -12.81 19.57 11.49
C ARG A 43 -13.27 19.15 10.11
N ILE A 44 -14.42 18.47 9.99
CA ILE A 44 -15.00 18.13 8.68
C ILE A 44 -15.23 19.37 7.82
N THR A 45 -15.79 20.43 8.43
CA THR A 45 -16.14 21.65 7.69
C THR A 45 -14.95 22.56 7.39
N ALA A 46 -13.81 22.33 8.04
CA ALA A 46 -12.58 23.09 7.84
C ALA A 46 -11.80 22.67 6.57
N LEU A 47 -12.03 21.45 6.06
CA LEU A 47 -11.34 20.90 4.89
C LEU A 47 -12.25 20.86 3.68
N TYR A 48 -11.73 21.37 2.55
CA TYR A 48 -12.46 21.44 1.29
C TYR A 48 -11.92 20.40 0.30
N PRO A 49 -12.79 19.69 -0.44
CA PRO A 49 -12.36 18.71 -1.43
C PRO A 49 -11.82 19.32 -2.73
N THR A 50 -11.94 20.65 -2.88
CA THR A 50 -11.40 21.39 -4.04
C THR A 50 -9.96 21.77 -3.74
N THR A 51 -9.08 21.65 -4.74
CA THR A 51 -7.65 21.92 -4.63
C THR A 51 -7.22 22.92 -5.71
N GLU A 52 -6.27 23.80 -5.38
CA GLU A 52 -5.61 24.71 -6.32
C GLU A 52 -4.95 23.97 -7.50
N VAL A 53 -4.22 22.89 -7.22
CA VAL A 53 -3.63 22.02 -8.23
C VAL A 53 -4.34 20.68 -8.22
N LYS A 54 -4.89 20.27 -9.38
CA LYS A 54 -5.59 19.00 -9.58
C LYS A 54 -5.08 18.30 -10.83
N LEU A 55 -4.58 17.08 -10.68
CA LEU A 55 -3.92 16.29 -11.73
C LEU A 55 -4.76 15.11 -12.23
N ASP A 56 -5.71 14.62 -11.44
CA ASP A 56 -6.59 13.51 -11.83
C ASP A 56 -7.65 13.94 -12.85
N SER A 57 -8.00 13.02 -13.75
CA SER A 57 -9.09 13.20 -14.72
C SER A 57 -10.00 11.99 -14.91
N LEU A 58 -9.56 10.81 -14.45
CA LEU A 58 -10.30 9.56 -14.54
C LEU A 58 -11.04 9.24 -13.24
N GLY A 59 -12.05 8.36 -13.30
CA GLY A 59 -12.71 7.81 -12.11
C GLY A 59 -11.80 6.81 -11.38
N VAL A 60 -11.98 6.64 -10.06
CA VAL A 60 -11.14 5.74 -9.24
C VAL A 60 -11.19 4.28 -9.67
N THR A 61 -10.14 3.56 -9.34
CA THR A 61 -10.01 2.10 -9.48
C THR A 61 -10.55 1.35 -8.25
N ASP A 62 -10.73 0.03 -8.32
CA ASP A 62 -11.17 -0.81 -7.20
C ASP A 62 -10.34 -2.11 -7.09
N GLN A 63 -9.53 -2.23 -6.04
CA GLN A 63 -8.72 -3.42 -5.74
C GLN A 63 -9.57 -4.55 -5.14
N MET A 64 -10.81 -4.27 -4.74
CA MET A 64 -11.73 -5.20 -4.08
C MET A 64 -11.12 -5.83 -2.82
N ARG A 65 -11.25 -7.15 -2.64
CA ARG A 65 -10.74 -7.90 -1.48
C ARG A 65 -9.39 -8.52 -1.79
N SER A 66 -8.43 -7.65 -2.10
CA SER A 66 -7.03 -8.01 -2.33
C SER A 66 -6.12 -6.95 -1.72
N GLY A 67 -4.89 -7.32 -1.35
CA GLY A 67 -3.88 -6.40 -0.80
C GLY A 67 -3.01 -5.71 -1.87
N ARG A 68 -3.61 -5.35 -3.03
CA ARG A 68 -2.87 -4.84 -4.20
C ARG A 68 -2.69 -3.31 -4.22
N CYS A 69 -2.97 -2.62 -3.11
CA CYS A 69 -2.98 -1.16 -3.03
C CYS A 69 -1.72 -0.49 -3.60
N TRP A 70 -0.53 -1.04 -3.31
CA TRP A 70 0.76 -0.56 -3.80
C TRP A 70 0.83 -0.51 -5.33
N MET A 71 0.32 -1.55 -6.00
CA MET A 71 0.30 -1.67 -7.45
C MET A 71 -0.77 -0.77 -8.07
N PHE A 72 -1.95 -0.69 -7.43
CA PHE A 72 -3.01 0.20 -7.86
C PHE A 72 -2.57 1.67 -7.79
N ALA A 73 -2.01 2.09 -6.67
CA ALA A 73 -1.43 3.41 -6.48
C ALA A 73 -0.35 3.70 -7.53
N ALA A 74 0.57 2.75 -7.79
CA ALA A 74 1.68 2.97 -8.72
C ALA A 74 1.20 3.19 -10.15
N LEU A 75 0.24 2.38 -10.62
CA LEU A 75 -0.36 2.55 -11.94
C LEU A 75 -1.28 3.79 -12.01
N ASN A 76 -1.94 4.15 -10.90
CA ASN A 76 -2.78 5.35 -10.82
C ASN A 76 -1.97 6.65 -11.00
N VAL A 77 -0.73 6.69 -10.51
CA VAL A 77 0.17 7.83 -10.74
C VAL A 77 0.35 8.13 -12.24
N PHE A 78 0.36 7.10 -13.10
CA PHE A 78 0.68 7.26 -14.52
C PHE A 78 -0.53 7.20 -15.47
N ARG A 79 -1.62 6.53 -15.09
CA ARG A 79 -2.74 6.27 -16.01
C ARG A 79 -3.45 7.53 -16.48
N HIS A 80 -3.54 8.57 -15.65
CA HIS A 80 -4.15 9.86 -16.05
C HIS A 80 -3.38 10.51 -17.19
N ARG A 81 -2.04 10.44 -17.14
CA ARG A 81 -1.16 10.91 -18.20
C ARG A 81 -1.28 10.02 -19.44
N ALA A 82 -1.26 8.71 -19.28
CA ALA A 82 -1.42 7.76 -20.39
C ALA A 82 -2.75 7.98 -21.13
N ALA A 83 -3.87 8.17 -20.41
CA ALA A 83 -5.17 8.47 -20.99
C ALA A 83 -5.17 9.77 -21.80
N LYS A 84 -4.49 10.81 -21.30
CA LYS A 84 -4.30 12.07 -22.01
C LYS A 84 -3.50 11.91 -23.29
N GLU A 85 -2.40 11.15 -23.26
CA GLU A 85 -1.57 10.86 -24.44
C GLU A 85 -2.30 9.99 -25.47
N LEU A 86 -3.15 9.06 -25.01
CA LEU A 86 -4.01 8.23 -25.84
C LEU A 86 -5.25 8.97 -26.38
N ASN A 87 -5.57 10.13 -25.82
CA ASN A 87 -6.80 10.88 -26.06
C ASN A 87 -8.06 10.02 -25.85
N ILE A 88 -8.17 9.35 -24.70
CA ILE A 88 -9.33 8.50 -24.31
C ILE A 88 -9.96 8.98 -23.00
N ASP A 89 -11.27 8.73 -22.82
CA ASP A 89 -12.03 9.19 -21.66
C ASP A 89 -11.88 8.30 -20.42
N ASP A 90 -11.53 7.03 -20.63
CA ASP A 90 -11.32 6.06 -19.56
C ASP A 90 -10.12 5.17 -19.92
N PHE A 91 -9.29 4.87 -18.93
CA PHE A 91 -8.10 4.05 -19.11
C PHE A 91 -7.63 3.46 -17.79
N GLU A 92 -7.30 2.17 -17.85
CA GLU A 92 -6.59 1.46 -16.82
C GLU A 92 -5.50 0.60 -17.45
N PHE A 93 -4.37 0.49 -16.74
CA PHE A 93 -3.44 -0.61 -16.96
C PHE A 93 -4.01 -1.89 -16.33
N SER A 94 -3.61 -3.05 -16.84
CA SER A 94 -4.01 -4.32 -16.23
C SER A 94 -3.26 -4.56 -14.91
N PHE A 95 -3.99 -4.43 -13.79
CA PHE A 95 -3.50 -4.86 -12.48
C PHE A 95 -3.31 -6.39 -12.42
N THR A 96 -4.24 -7.15 -13.03
CA THR A 96 -4.15 -8.62 -13.12
C THR A 96 -2.88 -9.11 -13.83
N TYR A 97 -2.42 -8.42 -14.88
CA TYR A 97 -1.18 -8.75 -15.59
C TYR A 97 0.03 -8.68 -14.67
N LEU A 98 0.22 -7.56 -13.97
CA LEU A 98 1.34 -7.40 -13.04
C LEU A 98 1.17 -8.30 -11.80
N GLN A 99 -0.05 -8.51 -11.31
CA GLN A 99 -0.35 -9.44 -10.21
C GLN A 99 0.08 -10.87 -10.53
N TYR A 100 -0.15 -11.35 -11.76
CA TYR A 100 0.30 -12.69 -12.17
C TYR A 100 1.81 -12.82 -12.00
N PHE A 101 2.57 -11.85 -12.53
CA PHE A 101 4.03 -11.91 -12.48
C PHE A 101 4.58 -11.65 -11.07
N ASP A 102 3.96 -10.76 -10.30
CA ASP A 102 4.31 -10.55 -8.90
C ASP A 102 4.17 -11.85 -8.11
N LYS A 103 3.03 -12.52 -8.21
CA LYS A 103 2.80 -13.79 -7.50
C LYS A 103 3.77 -14.88 -7.94
N LEU A 104 4.07 -14.96 -9.23
CA LEU A 104 4.99 -15.97 -9.75
C LEU A 104 6.42 -15.75 -9.25
N GLU A 105 6.93 -14.53 -9.38
CA GLU A 105 8.31 -14.20 -9.00
C GLU A 105 8.48 -14.20 -7.49
N ARG A 106 7.50 -13.67 -6.75
CA ARG A 106 7.52 -13.67 -5.29
C ARG A 106 7.44 -15.08 -4.73
N ALA A 107 6.62 -15.96 -5.30
CA ALA A 107 6.57 -17.36 -4.89
C ALA A 107 7.91 -18.07 -5.13
N ASN A 108 8.59 -17.77 -6.24
CA ASN A 108 9.93 -18.26 -6.50
C ASN A 108 10.97 -17.68 -5.51
N PHE A 109 10.89 -16.38 -5.22
CA PHE A 109 11.76 -15.71 -4.25
C PHE A 109 11.59 -16.29 -2.85
N ALA A 110 10.35 -16.38 -2.34
CA ALA A 110 10.04 -16.94 -1.03
C ALA A 110 10.48 -18.40 -0.89
N LEU A 111 10.31 -19.22 -1.94
CA LEU A 111 10.82 -20.60 -1.93
C LEU A 111 12.34 -20.63 -1.80
N ASN A 112 13.08 -19.82 -2.55
CA ASN A 112 14.54 -19.77 -2.43
C ASN A 112 14.97 -19.23 -1.07
N GLN A 113 14.34 -18.15 -0.60
CA GLN A 113 14.62 -17.55 0.71
C GLN A 113 14.45 -18.56 1.85
N LEU A 114 13.33 -19.31 1.88
CA LEU A 114 13.13 -20.35 2.89
C LEU A 114 14.21 -21.44 2.82
N LEU A 115 14.58 -21.85 1.61
CA LEU A 115 15.60 -22.88 1.39
C LEU A 115 17.00 -22.43 1.80
N ASP A 116 17.30 -21.14 1.66
CA ASP A 116 18.57 -20.52 2.06
C ASP A 116 18.60 -20.33 3.58
N LEU A 117 17.53 -19.78 4.17
CA LEU A 117 17.40 -19.58 5.61
C LEU A 117 17.47 -20.89 6.41
N THR A 118 17.10 -22.02 5.82
CA THR A 118 17.08 -23.34 6.49
C THR A 118 18.24 -24.24 6.08
N GLU A 119 19.15 -23.79 5.22
CA GLU A 119 20.21 -24.63 4.64
C GLU A 119 21.19 -25.18 5.71
N ASP A 120 21.44 -24.41 6.77
CA ASP A 120 22.36 -24.75 7.86
C ASP A 120 21.68 -25.43 9.06
N GLY A 121 20.40 -25.78 8.93
CA GLY A 121 19.60 -26.40 10.00
C GLY A 121 18.98 -25.39 10.98
N THR A 122 18.88 -24.11 10.61
CA THR A 122 18.08 -23.11 11.33
C THR A 122 16.64 -23.59 11.53
N ASP A 123 16.10 -23.34 12.73
CA ASP A 123 14.79 -23.81 13.16
C ASP A 123 13.64 -23.08 12.44
N TRP A 124 12.51 -23.77 12.27
CA TRP A 124 11.28 -23.19 11.75
C TRP A 124 10.71 -22.07 12.63
N ASP A 125 11.00 -22.11 13.94
CA ASP A 125 10.61 -21.07 14.90
C ASP A 125 11.60 -19.87 14.94
N ASP A 126 12.68 -19.91 14.16
CA ASP A 126 13.55 -18.74 13.99
C ASP A 126 12.75 -17.57 13.41
N ARG A 127 13.07 -16.35 13.84
CA ARG A 127 12.27 -15.17 13.50
C ARG A 127 12.29 -14.86 12.00
N ASP A 128 13.41 -15.06 11.30
CA ASP A 128 13.48 -14.82 9.86
C ASP A 128 12.71 -15.90 9.10
N VAL A 129 12.83 -17.16 9.52
CA VAL A 129 12.08 -18.28 8.93
C VAL A 129 10.58 -18.09 9.14
N ALA A 130 10.14 -17.78 10.36
CA ALA A 130 8.75 -17.51 10.70
C ALA A 130 8.20 -16.33 9.88
N THR A 131 8.95 -15.23 9.76
CA THR A 131 8.56 -14.07 8.95
C THR A 131 8.41 -14.46 7.47
N SER A 132 9.33 -15.24 6.92
CA SER A 132 9.26 -15.71 5.53
C SER A 132 8.03 -16.59 5.30
N LEU A 133 7.75 -17.51 6.24
CA LEU A 133 6.57 -18.36 6.21
C LEU A 133 5.26 -17.58 6.29
N GLU A 134 5.20 -16.53 7.11
CA GLU A 134 4.01 -15.67 7.26
C GLU A 134 3.72 -14.87 5.98
N LEU A 135 4.75 -14.25 5.41
CA LEU A 135 4.63 -13.42 4.20
C LEU A 135 4.47 -14.25 2.91
N THR A 136 4.63 -15.57 3.00
CA THR A 136 4.48 -16.47 1.86
C THR A 136 3.07 -16.38 1.26
N GLY A 137 2.99 -15.92 0.02
CA GLY A 137 1.74 -15.84 -0.74
C GLY A 137 0.95 -14.55 -0.54
N ASP A 138 1.43 -13.60 0.27
CA ASP A 138 0.76 -12.32 0.51
C ASP A 138 0.73 -11.40 -0.74
N ASP A 139 -0.21 -10.45 -0.77
CA ASP A 139 -0.41 -9.48 -1.86
C ASP A 139 0.43 -8.19 -1.70
N GLY A 140 0.72 -7.75 -0.47
CA GLY A 140 1.30 -6.42 -0.18
C GLY A 140 2.64 -6.20 -0.85
N GLY A 141 3.10 -4.96 -1.04
CA GLY A 141 4.33 -4.74 -1.79
C GLY A 141 4.83 -3.30 -1.82
N TRP A 142 6.01 -3.16 -2.42
CA TRP A 142 6.79 -1.93 -2.43
C TRP A 142 6.78 -1.24 -3.80
N TRP A 143 7.19 0.02 -3.82
CA TRP A 143 7.51 0.69 -5.08
C TRP A 143 8.55 -0.10 -5.92
N SER A 144 9.60 -0.62 -5.27
CA SER A 144 10.61 -1.42 -5.97
C SER A 144 10.01 -2.66 -6.63
N PHE A 145 8.99 -3.28 -6.02
CA PHE A 145 8.30 -4.45 -6.58
C PHE A 145 7.61 -4.09 -7.88
N PHE A 146 7.00 -2.90 -7.95
CA PHE A 146 6.37 -2.40 -9.17
C PHE A 146 7.41 -2.18 -10.26
N THR A 147 8.51 -1.49 -9.93
CA THR A 147 9.58 -1.22 -10.91
C THR A 147 10.23 -2.51 -11.42
N ASN A 148 10.49 -3.49 -10.55
CA ASN A 148 11.03 -4.80 -10.94
C ASN A 148 10.14 -5.51 -11.97
N LEU A 149 8.83 -5.44 -11.77
CA LEU A 149 7.85 -6.09 -12.66
C LEU A 149 7.75 -5.37 -14.00
N VAL A 150 7.64 -4.04 -14.00
CA VAL A 150 7.58 -3.28 -15.25
C VAL A 150 8.89 -3.40 -16.04
N ASP A 151 10.05 -3.30 -15.38
CA ASP A 151 11.35 -3.45 -16.02
C ASP A 151 11.48 -4.83 -16.71
N LYS A 152 10.96 -5.89 -16.07
CA LYS A 152 11.06 -7.27 -16.58
C LYS A 152 9.96 -7.67 -17.56
N TYR A 153 8.73 -7.25 -17.33
CA TYR A 153 7.53 -7.75 -18.02
C TYR A 153 6.73 -6.67 -18.75
N GLY A 154 7.04 -5.39 -18.58
CA GLY A 154 6.26 -4.29 -19.13
C GLY A 154 4.87 -4.16 -18.50
N ALA A 155 3.92 -3.61 -19.26
CA ALA A 155 2.55 -3.38 -18.82
C ALA A 155 1.60 -3.48 -20.02
N VAL A 156 0.31 -3.69 -19.77
CA VAL A 156 -0.72 -3.79 -20.83
C VAL A 156 -1.97 -3.00 -20.44
N PRO A 157 -2.82 -2.57 -21.39
CA PRO A 157 -4.16 -2.07 -21.09
C PRO A 157 -5.01 -3.11 -20.33
N ALA A 158 -5.91 -2.67 -19.47
CA ALA A 158 -6.82 -3.57 -18.74
C ALA A 158 -7.65 -4.46 -19.67
N GLU A 159 -8.05 -3.98 -20.85
CA GLU A 159 -8.80 -4.78 -21.84
C GLU A 159 -8.02 -5.98 -22.39
N VAL A 160 -6.69 -5.94 -22.34
CA VAL A 160 -5.81 -7.01 -22.85
C VAL A 160 -5.72 -8.17 -21.86
N MET A 161 -5.77 -7.89 -20.56
CA MET A 161 -5.87 -8.89 -19.50
C MET A 161 -6.75 -8.33 -18.37
N PRO A 162 -8.08 -8.53 -18.45
CA PRO A 162 -9.02 -7.90 -17.53
C PRO A 162 -8.97 -8.52 -16.14
N GLU A 163 -9.52 -7.80 -15.17
CA GLU A 163 -9.80 -8.36 -13.85
C GLU A 163 -10.70 -9.59 -13.94
N VAL A 164 -10.45 -10.56 -13.05
CA VAL A 164 -11.21 -11.80 -12.91
C VAL A 164 -11.60 -11.96 -11.44
N HIS A 165 -12.45 -12.95 -11.12
CA HIS A 165 -12.89 -13.11 -9.73
C HIS A 165 -11.72 -13.16 -8.72
N SER A 166 -10.69 -13.96 -9.01
CA SER A 166 -9.57 -14.17 -8.10
C SER A 166 -8.57 -13.02 -8.06
N SER A 167 -8.55 -12.11 -9.04
CA SER A 167 -7.67 -10.94 -8.98
C SER A 167 -8.11 -10.02 -7.82
N GLY A 168 -9.43 -9.82 -7.67
CA GLY A 168 -10.04 -9.05 -6.58
C GLY A 168 -10.44 -9.86 -5.33
N HIS A 169 -10.19 -11.17 -5.29
CA HIS A 169 -10.52 -12.06 -4.15
C HIS A 169 -9.41 -13.11 -3.98
N THR A 170 -8.27 -12.68 -3.46
CA THR A 170 -7.00 -13.42 -3.55
C THR A 170 -6.82 -14.50 -2.49
N ASP A 171 -7.60 -14.46 -1.40
CA ASP A 171 -7.54 -15.37 -0.25
C ASP A 171 -7.26 -16.85 -0.58
N GLN A 172 -8.04 -17.44 -1.49
CA GLN A 172 -7.91 -18.86 -1.82
C GLN A 172 -6.63 -19.13 -2.63
N MET A 173 -6.37 -18.32 -3.65
CA MET A 173 -5.17 -18.42 -4.48
C MET A 173 -3.90 -18.27 -3.62
N ASN A 174 -3.88 -17.29 -2.72
CA ASN A 174 -2.75 -17.03 -1.83
C ASN A 174 -2.49 -18.21 -0.89
N ARG A 175 -3.54 -18.79 -0.31
CA ARG A 175 -3.42 -20.01 0.52
C ARG A 175 -2.84 -21.17 -0.25
N ASP A 176 -3.32 -21.43 -1.46
CA ASP A 176 -2.86 -22.58 -2.26
C ASP A 176 -1.39 -22.42 -2.68
N ILE A 177 -0.98 -21.22 -3.10
CA ILE A 177 0.43 -20.89 -3.39
C ILE A 177 1.29 -21.09 -2.13
N ALA A 178 0.85 -20.58 -0.98
CA ALA A 178 1.58 -20.73 0.26
C ALA A 178 1.72 -22.19 0.70
N THR A 179 0.68 -23.00 0.55
CA THR A 179 0.74 -24.44 0.81
C THR A 179 1.78 -25.13 -0.07
N ILE A 180 1.85 -24.79 -1.37
CA ILE A 180 2.85 -25.36 -2.29
C ILE A 180 4.27 -25.02 -1.84
N ILE A 181 4.53 -23.74 -1.52
CA ILE A 181 5.86 -23.26 -1.10
C ILE A 181 6.28 -23.92 0.21
N ARG A 182 5.45 -23.86 1.26
CA ARG A 182 5.74 -24.43 2.58
C ARG A 182 6.00 -25.93 2.50
N ARG A 183 5.18 -26.66 1.74
CA ARG A 183 5.37 -28.09 1.50
C ARG A 183 6.68 -28.36 0.76
N ALA A 184 7.02 -27.57 -0.25
CA ALA A 184 8.23 -27.77 -1.03
C ALA A 184 9.50 -27.50 -0.19
N ALA A 185 9.51 -26.40 0.56
CA ALA A 185 10.60 -26.06 1.47
C ALA A 185 10.81 -27.16 2.52
N HIS A 186 9.76 -27.55 3.24
CA HIS A 186 9.83 -28.61 4.25
C HIS A 186 10.39 -29.92 3.67
N ARG A 187 9.85 -30.41 2.55
CA ARG A 187 10.32 -31.67 1.94
C ARG A 187 11.77 -31.58 1.45
N ALA A 188 12.19 -30.42 0.97
CA ALA A 188 13.56 -30.21 0.49
C ALA A 188 14.58 -30.12 1.64
N VAL A 189 14.17 -29.62 2.81
CA VAL A 189 14.98 -29.55 4.03
C VAL A 189 15.10 -30.93 4.69
N GLU A 190 13.98 -31.66 4.82
CA GLU A 190 13.94 -33.01 5.41
C GLU A 190 14.54 -34.11 4.51
N GLY A 191 15.01 -33.77 3.31
CA GLY A 191 15.59 -34.74 2.38
C GLY A 191 14.58 -35.73 1.80
N GLU A 192 13.30 -35.36 1.70
CA GLU A 192 12.22 -36.22 1.20
C GLU A 192 12.17 -36.31 -0.34
N GLY A 193 13.26 -36.79 -0.94
CA GLY A 193 13.41 -36.97 -2.38
C GLY A 193 14.47 -36.07 -3.00
N ASP A 194 14.46 -35.95 -4.32
CA ASP A 194 15.40 -35.09 -5.05
C ASP A 194 15.03 -33.60 -4.86
N ARG A 195 15.91 -32.83 -4.21
CA ARG A 195 15.73 -31.40 -3.93
C ARG A 195 15.43 -30.61 -5.22
N GLY A 196 16.17 -30.87 -6.30
CA GLY A 196 15.96 -30.21 -7.58
C GLY A 196 14.57 -30.49 -8.17
N GLY A 197 14.14 -31.76 -8.14
CA GLY A 197 12.82 -32.20 -8.57
C GLY A 197 11.68 -31.58 -7.76
N ILE A 198 11.82 -31.47 -6.43
CA ILE A 198 10.83 -30.84 -5.55
C ILE A 198 10.63 -29.37 -5.91
N ILE A 199 11.73 -28.62 -6.03
CA ILE A 199 11.71 -27.19 -6.39
C ILE A 199 11.07 -26.97 -7.77
N LYS A 200 11.46 -27.79 -8.75
CA LYS A 200 10.90 -27.72 -10.11
C LYS A 200 9.39 -27.99 -10.12
N GLN A 201 8.94 -28.99 -9.36
CA GLN A 201 7.52 -29.32 -9.26
C GLN A 201 6.75 -28.17 -8.60
N ALA A 202 7.26 -27.60 -7.51
CA ALA A 202 6.64 -26.47 -6.84
C ALA A 202 6.42 -25.28 -7.78
N ARG A 203 7.45 -24.88 -8.54
CA ARG A 203 7.37 -23.81 -9.55
C ARG A 203 6.33 -24.10 -10.63
N THR A 204 6.24 -25.37 -11.07
CA THR A 204 5.25 -25.81 -12.06
C THR A 204 3.83 -25.73 -11.50
N ASP A 205 3.62 -26.18 -10.26
CA ASP A 205 2.32 -26.15 -9.59
C ASP A 205 1.86 -24.70 -9.33
N ILE A 206 2.77 -23.83 -8.88
CA ILE A 206 2.49 -22.39 -8.69
C ILE A 206 2.03 -21.75 -10.00
N GLN A 207 2.77 -21.95 -11.10
CA GLN A 207 2.40 -21.43 -12.41
C GLN A 207 1.01 -21.94 -12.84
N ARG A 208 0.72 -23.22 -12.60
CA ARG A 208 -0.57 -23.83 -12.91
C ARG A 208 -1.71 -23.19 -12.10
N VAL A 209 -1.51 -22.96 -10.80
CA VAL A 209 -2.49 -22.28 -9.94
C VAL A 209 -2.76 -20.87 -10.47
N LEU A 210 -1.71 -20.10 -10.76
CA LEU A 210 -1.84 -18.74 -11.28
C LEU A 210 -2.58 -18.70 -12.62
N ALA A 211 -2.24 -19.58 -13.56
CA ALA A 211 -2.91 -19.65 -14.85
C ALA A 211 -4.40 -20.02 -14.73
N ILE A 212 -4.78 -20.83 -13.74
CA ILE A 212 -6.18 -21.19 -13.47
C ILE A 212 -6.94 -20.00 -12.85
N HIS A 213 -6.31 -19.27 -11.93
CA HIS A 213 -6.97 -18.17 -11.21
C HIS A 213 -7.03 -16.85 -12.00
N LEU A 214 -5.97 -16.51 -12.72
CA LEU A 214 -5.76 -15.19 -13.33
C LEU A 214 -5.76 -15.22 -14.87
N GLY A 215 -5.70 -16.42 -15.47
CA GLY A 215 -5.44 -16.59 -16.89
C GLY A 215 -3.94 -16.53 -17.22
N THR A 216 -3.62 -16.62 -18.51
CA THR A 216 -2.23 -16.59 -19.01
C THR A 216 -1.89 -15.22 -19.58
N PRO A 217 -0.83 -14.55 -19.10
CA PRO A 217 -0.41 -13.26 -19.64
C PRO A 217 -0.06 -13.33 -21.14
N PRO A 218 -0.43 -12.32 -21.94
CA PRO A 218 -0.05 -12.25 -23.35
C PRO A 218 1.41 -11.84 -23.53
N GLU A 219 2.09 -12.43 -24.50
CA GLU A 219 3.45 -12.02 -24.93
C GLU A 219 3.39 -10.91 -25.99
N GLU A 220 2.33 -10.91 -26.80
CA GLU A 220 1.98 -9.90 -27.79
C GLU A 220 0.46 -9.72 -27.80
N PHE A 221 -0.02 -8.55 -28.19
CA PHE A 221 -1.45 -8.28 -28.27
C PHE A 221 -1.79 -7.29 -29.38
N THR A 222 -3.07 -7.28 -29.75
CA THR A 222 -3.66 -6.24 -30.60
C THR A 222 -4.78 -5.56 -29.84
N TRP A 223 -4.60 -4.30 -29.48
CA TRP A 223 -5.59 -3.51 -28.76
C TRP A 223 -6.26 -2.52 -29.71
N SER A 224 -7.58 -2.45 -29.66
CA SER A 224 -8.37 -1.53 -30.48
C SER A 224 -9.16 -0.60 -29.58
N TYR A 225 -9.10 0.70 -29.81
CA TYR A 225 -9.78 1.70 -29.00
C TYR A 225 -10.28 2.86 -29.86
N ARG A 226 -11.13 3.71 -29.28
CA ARG A 226 -11.57 4.97 -29.89
C ARG A 226 -11.15 6.14 -29.04
N THR A 227 -10.71 7.22 -29.69
CA THR A 227 -10.40 8.48 -29.00
C THR A 227 -11.67 9.25 -28.64
N LYS A 228 -11.51 10.32 -27.85
CA LYS A 228 -12.59 11.28 -27.54
C LYS A 228 -13.25 11.86 -28.80
N ASP A 229 -12.50 11.99 -29.89
CA ASP A 229 -12.97 12.45 -31.21
C ASP A 229 -13.58 11.33 -32.08
N ASP A 230 -13.93 10.18 -31.49
CA ASP A 230 -14.49 8.99 -32.17
C ASP A 230 -13.58 8.38 -33.26
N GLN A 231 -12.27 8.68 -33.25
CA GLN A 231 -11.32 8.08 -34.20
C GLN A 231 -10.92 6.68 -33.74
N PHE A 232 -11.00 5.70 -34.65
CA PHE A 232 -10.64 4.31 -34.37
C PHE A 232 -9.14 4.07 -34.55
N PHE A 233 -8.53 3.45 -33.53
CA PHE A 233 -7.14 2.99 -33.56
C PHE A 233 -7.07 1.49 -33.33
N ARG A 234 -6.06 0.86 -33.95
CA ARG A 234 -5.64 -0.51 -33.67
C ARG A 234 -4.14 -0.56 -33.57
N VAL A 235 -3.64 -1.01 -32.44
CA VAL A 235 -2.22 -1.07 -32.11
C VAL A 235 -1.85 -2.53 -31.86
N HIS A 236 -0.81 -2.99 -32.55
CA HIS A 236 -0.12 -4.23 -32.20
C HIS A 236 1.12 -3.88 -31.39
N SER A 237 1.33 -4.56 -30.26
CA SER A 237 2.40 -4.25 -29.32
C SER A 237 2.75 -5.49 -28.50
N THR A 238 3.96 -5.50 -27.96
CA THR A 238 4.30 -6.30 -26.78
C THR A 238 4.05 -5.50 -25.49
N PRO A 239 3.97 -6.14 -24.31
CA PRO A 239 3.86 -5.45 -23.03
C PRO A 239 5.02 -4.49 -22.74
N ARG A 240 6.24 -4.82 -23.18
CA ARG A 240 7.43 -3.96 -23.00
C ARG A 240 7.34 -2.70 -23.83
N GLU A 241 7.03 -2.83 -25.12
CA GLU A 241 6.86 -1.67 -26.02
C GLU A 241 5.73 -0.74 -25.55
N PHE A 242 4.67 -1.31 -24.96
CA PHE A 242 3.57 -0.53 -24.39
C PHE A 242 4.01 0.23 -23.14
N ALA A 243 4.72 -0.43 -22.22
CA ALA A 243 5.28 0.23 -21.05
C ALA A 243 6.26 1.35 -21.42
N ASP A 244 7.22 1.09 -22.32
CA ASP A 244 8.22 2.08 -22.76
C ASP A 244 7.58 3.33 -23.36
N LYS A 245 6.37 3.19 -23.93
CA LYS A 245 5.63 4.29 -24.54
C LYS A 245 4.81 5.12 -23.55
N TYR A 246 4.21 4.48 -22.54
CA TYR A 246 3.19 5.12 -21.68
C TYR A 246 3.58 5.24 -20.21
N LEU A 247 4.67 4.60 -19.79
CA LEU A 247 5.26 4.77 -18.45
C LEU A 247 6.57 5.54 -18.56
N PRO A 248 6.91 6.36 -17.54
CA PRO A 248 8.19 7.05 -17.52
C PRO A 248 9.33 6.08 -17.16
N LYS A 249 10.57 6.60 -17.21
CA LYS A 249 11.74 5.89 -16.71
C LYS A 249 11.66 5.74 -15.20
N LEU A 250 11.33 4.54 -14.74
CA LEU A 250 11.06 4.28 -13.32
C LEU A 250 12.30 4.33 -12.43
N ASP A 251 13.52 4.25 -13.00
CA ASP A 251 14.79 4.40 -12.29
C ASP A 251 15.13 5.86 -11.92
N GLU A 252 14.38 6.82 -12.45
CA GLU A 252 14.43 8.23 -12.03
C GLU A 252 13.64 8.49 -10.74
N TYR A 253 12.82 7.54 -10.29
CA TYR A 253 12.00 7.66 -9.08
C TYR A 253 12.70 7.02 -7.87
N VAL A 254 12.51 7.64 -6.70
CA VAL A 254 13.10 7.20 -5.43
C VAL A 254 12.06 7.25 -4.32
N VAL A 255 12.22 6.37 -3.34
CA VAL A 255 11.39 6.34 -2.13
C VAL A 255 12.04 7.23 -1.08
N LEU A 256 11.32 8.26 -0.65
CA LEU A 256 11.63 9.01 0.57
C LEU A 256 10.75 8.48 1.70
N ALA A 257 11.29 8.39 2.90
CA ALA A 257 10.52 8.03 4.08
C ALA A 257 10.71 8.98 5.24
N ASP A 258 9.69 9.09 6.08
CA ASP A 258 9.82 9.58 7.45
C ASP A 258 9.72 8.39 8.40
N ASP A 259 10.86 7.74 8.64
CA ASP A 259 11.00 6.80 9.75
C ASP A 259 11.08 7.63 11.05
N PRO A 260 10.10 7.51 11.96
CA PRO A 260 10.02 8.36 13.14
C PRO A 260 11.01 7.94 14.23
N ARG A 261 11.71 6.81 14.09
CA ARG A 261 12.64 6.31 15.10
C ARG A 261 13.88 7.20 15.18
N SER A 262 14.13 7.73 16.36
CA SER A 262 15.35 8.47 16.69
C SER A 262 16.63 7.64 16.58
N THR A 263 16.52 6.31 16.55
CA THR A 263 17.64 5.39 16.32
C THR A 263 18.08 5.32 14.85
N ASN A 264 17.26 5.81 13.93
CA ASN A 264 17.53 5.79 12.50
C ASN A 264 17.84 7.20 12.02
N ASP A 265 19.09 7.42 11.63
CA ASP A 265 19.59 8.70 11.15
C ASP A 265 18.79 9.22 9.94
N LYS A 266 18.51 10.52 9.94
CA LYS A 266 18.02 11.22 8.74
C LYS A 266 19.14 11.35 7.70
N HIS A 267 18.75 11.53 6.44
CA HIS A 267 19.62 11.55 5.25
C HIS A 267 20.51 10.30 5.12
N ARG A 268 20.00 9.14 5.52
CA ARG A 268 20.63 7.83 5.29
C ARG A 268 19.70 6.91 4.52
N PHE A 269 20.28 6.13 3.62
CA PHE A 269 19.56 5.17 2.80
C PHE A 269 19.47 3.84 3.56
N TYR A 270 18.25 3.32 3.71
CA TYR A 270 17.95 2.05 4.35
C TYR A 270 17.42 1.06 3.31
N THR A 271 17.69 -0.23 3.51
CA THR A 271 17.18 -1.29 2.65
C THR A 271 16.80 -2.52 3.46
N SER A 272 15.94 -3.36 2.89
CA SER A 272 15.56 -4.65 3.46
C SER A 272 15.74 -5.71 2.39
N ALA A 273 16.92 -6.34 2.34
CA ALA A 273 17.26 -7.29 1.27
C ALA A 273 16.33 -8.52 1.26
N GLY A 274 15.87 -8.94 2.44
CA GLY A 274 14.87 -10.00 2.61
C GLY A 274 13.47 -9.66 2.06
N VAL A 275 13.20 -8.38 1.74
CA VAL A 275 11.91 -7.89 1.23
C VAL A 275 12.04 -7.61 -0.26
N ASN A 276 11.71 -8.62 -1.08
CA ASN A 276 11.77 -8.54 -2.54
C ASN A 276 10.72 -9.45 -3.18
N ASN A 277 10.29 -9.10 -4.40
CA ASN A 277 9.42 -9.94 -5.20
C ASN A 277 10.15 -10.62 -6.36
N LEU A 278 11.39 -10.24 -6.67
CA LEU A 278 12.13 -10.71 -7.83
C LEU A 278 13.57 -11.06 -7.44
N ALA A 279 13.98 -12.30 -7.67
CA ALA A 279 15.36 -12.71 -7.44
C ALA A 279 16.32 -11.91 -8.34
N GLY A 280 17.29 -11.23 -7.73
CA GLY A 280 18.21 -10.31 -8.41
C GLY A 280 17.59 -8.97 -8.82
N GLY A 281 16.34 -8.70 -8.44
CA GLY A 281 15.69 -7.40 -8.60
C GLY A 281 16.10 -6.40 -7.52
N LYS A 282 15.68 -5.14 -7.67
CA LYS A 282 15.92 -4.08 -6.68
C LYS A 282 15.19 -4.42 -5.37
N ALA A 283 15.90 -4.42 -4.26
CA ALA A 283 15.33 -4.62 -2.92
C ALA A 283 14.44 -3.44 -2.51
N ALA A 284 13.56 -3.65 -1.52
CA ALA A 284 12.89 -2.55 -0.83
C ALA A 284 13.91 -1.65 -0.13
N GLY A 285 13.69 -0.34 -0.17
CA GLY A 285 14.55 0.63 0.47
C GLY A 285 14.05 2.04 0.31
N TYR A 286 14.53 2.92 1.18
CA TYR A 286 14.10 4.32 1.26
C TYR A 286 15.22 5.21 1.80
N LEU A 287 15.22 6.47 1.37
CA LEU A 287 16.02 7.51 2.00
C LEU A 287 15.21 8.09 3.17
N ASN A 288 15.71 7.92 4.39
CA ASN A 288 15.08 8.52 5.57
C ASN A 288 15.33 10.02 5.57
N VAL A 289 14.28 10.84 5.69
CA VAL A 289 14.35 12.30 5.70
C VAL A 289 13.35 12.85 6.70
N ASP A 290 13.37 14.16 6.95
CA ASP A 290 12.38 14.79 7.82
C ASP A 290 11.03 14.91 7.12
N VAL A 291 9.95 14.90 7.91
CA VAL A 291 8.56 14.99 7.40
C VAL A 291 8.30 16.25 6.56
N ASP A 292 8.97 17.37 6.87
CA ASP A 292 8.88 18.61 6.10
C ASP A 292 9.58 18.51 4.73
N GLU A 293 10.62 17.69 4.63
CA GLU A 293 11.27 17.37 3.36
C GLU A 293 10.36 16.46 2.51
N LEU A 294 9.68 15.49 3.13
CA LEU A 294 8.61 14.70 2.49
C LEU A 294 7.54 15.62 1.88
N ARG A 295 6.96 16.52 2.70
CA ARG A 295 5.94 17.48 2.25
C ARG A 295 6.44 18.34 1.09
N SER A 296 7.67 18.84 1.20
CA SER A 296 8.26 19.72 0.19
C SER A 296 8.46 19.00 -1.14
N ALA A 297 8.98 17.77 -1.12
CA ALA A 297 9.18 16.97 -2.33
C ALA A 297 7.85 16.55 -2.96
N ALA A 298 6.86 16.12 -2.16
CA ALA A 298 5.53 15.77 -2.65
C ALA A 298 4.83 16.98 -3.30
N ARG A 299 4.91 18.14 -2.67
CA ARG A 299 4.38 19.39 -3.21
C ARG A 299 5.05 19.76 -4.53
N ALA A 300 6.38 19.74 -4.58
CA ALA A 300 7.14 20.08 -5.79
C ALA A 300 6.75 19.16 -6.97
N SER A 301 6.58 17.86 -6.71
CA SER A 301 6.12 16.89 -7.71
C SER A 301 4.72 17.24 -8.23
N ILE A 302 3.75 17.50 -7.34
CA ILE A 302 2.38 17.83 -7.73
C ILE A 302 2.32 19.15 -8.51
N GLU A 303 3.04 20.18 -8.07
CA GLU A 303 3.13 21.47 -8.76
C GLU A 303 3.82 21.36 -10.14
N ALA A 304 4.73 20.39 -10.30
CA ALA A 304 5.34 20.02 -11.59
C ALA A 304 4.42 19.17 -12.49
N GLY A 305 3.22 18.82 -12.02
CA GLY A 305 2.25 18.05 -12.79
C GLY A 305 2.39 16.54 -12.67
N GLU A 306 3.12 16.05 -11.67
CA GLU A 306 3.33 14.62 -11.41
C GLU A 306 2.66 14.17 -10.10
N PRO A 307 1.66 13.27 -10.17
CA PRO A 307 1.09 12.64 -8.97
C PRO A 307 2.15 11.88 -8.17
N VAL A 308 1.90 11.69 -6.87
CA VAL A 308 2.86 11.08 -5.95
C VAL A 308 2.28 9.79 -5.37
N TRP A 309 2.96 8.66 -5.57
CA TRP A 309 2.65 7.45 -4.82
C TRP A 309 3.06 7.66 -3.36
N PHE A 310 2.22 7.25 -2.42
CA PHE A 310 2.56 7.30 -0.99
C PHE A 310 1.97 6.12 -0.23
N SER A 311 2.57 5.80 0.91
CA SER A 311 2.00 4.85 1.86
C SER A 311 1.81 5.47 3.24
N CYS A 312 0.77 5.02 3.93
CA CYS A 312 0.37 5.56 5.22
C CYS A 312 -0.25 4.47 6.11
N ASP A 313 -0.54 4.83 7.36
CA ASP A 313 -1.49 4.10 8.19
C ASP A 313 -2.92 4.59 7.91
N VAL A 314 -3.62 3.92 7.00
CA VAL A 314 -4.87 4.43 6.41
C VAL A 314 -6.06 4.45 7.36
N ASP A 315 -6.06 3.60 8.38
CA ASP A 315 -7.20 3.43 9.30
C ASP A 315 -7.23 4.51 10.38
N ARG A 316 -6.16 5.29 10.52
CA ARG A 316 -6.07 6.35 11.54
C ARG A 316 -6.88 7.58 11.13
N GLN A 317 -7.72 8.05 12.05
CA GLN A 317 -8.41 9.35 11.95
C GLN A 317 -9.11 9.59 10.60
N PHE A 318 -9.74 8.55 10.06
CA PHE A 318 -10.45 8.59 8.78
C PHE A 318 -11.97 8.63 8.96
N SER A 319 -12.64 9.51 8.21
CA SER A 319 -14.08 9.47 8.06
C SER A 319 -14.46 9.05 6.65
N PHE A 320 -14.81 7.78 6.48
CA PHE A 320 -15.31 7.24 5.21
C PHE A 320 -16.53 8.01 4.68
N GLN A 321 -17.44 8.39 5.59
CA GLN A 321 -18.68 9.11 5.25
C GLN A 321 -18.50 10.57 4.87
N ASN A 322 -17.30 11.13 5.06
CA ASN A 322 -16.98 12.48 4.60
C ASN A 322 -15.83 12.48 3.60
N ALA A 323 -15.17 11.33 3.37
CA ALA A 323 -13.96 11.19 2.58
C ALA A 323 -12.85 12.17 3.03
N VAL A 324 -12.60 12.19 4.34
CA VAL A 324 -11.62 13.08 4.97
C VAL A 324 -10.72 12.29 5.90
N TRP A 325 -9.41 12.50 5.74
CA TRP A 325 -8.38 12.22 6.74
C TRP A 325 -7.97 13.54 7.38
N ASP A 326 -8.16 13.67 8.69
CA ASP A 326 -7.70 14.82 9.45
C ASP A 326 -7.27 14.38 10.85
N GLU A 327 -6.17 14.92 11.36
CA GLU A 327 -5.71 14.54 12.69
C GLU A 327 -6.72 15.04 13.75
N GLY A 328 -7.11 14.20 14.70
CA GLY A 328 -8.16 14.53 15.68
C GLY A 328 -9.59 14.58 15.11
N LEU A 329 -9.84 14.08 13.89
CA LEU A 329 -11.17 13.97 13.29
C LEU A 329 -12.16 13.13 14.12
N VAL A 330 -11.65 12.12 14.81
CA VAL A 330 -12.43 11.26 15.70
C VAL A 330 -11.88 11.42 17.12
N ASP A 331 -12.57 12.21 17.94
CA ASP A 331 -12.22 12.54 19.33
C ASP A 331 -12.56 11.38 20.29
N THR A 332 -11.80 10.28 20.19
CA THR A 332 -11.98 9.10 21.05
C THR A 332 -11.62 9.40 22.50
N ASP A 333 -10.59 10.19 22.73
CA ASP A 333 -10.09 10.51 24.07
C ASP A 333 -11.08 11.40 24.83
N GLY A 334 -11.63 12.43 24.18
CA GLY A 334 -12.70 13.24 24.73
C GLY A 334 -13.98 12.43 24.96
N LEU A 335 -14.31 11.49 24.07
CA LEU A 335 -15.47 10.61 24.24
C LEU A 335 -15.32 9.63 25.40
N TYR A 336 -14.13 9.08 25.62
CA TYR A 336 -13.85 8.11 26.68
C TYR A 336 -13.43 8.75 28.00
N GLY A 337 -12.98 10.01 27.98
CA GLY A 337 -12.40 10.67 29.15
C GLY A 337 -11.04 10.09 29.53
N ILE A 338 -10.22 9.71 28.55
CA ILE A 338 -8.87 9.14 28.74
C ILE A 338 -7.82 10.00 28.01
N ASP A 339 -6.54 9.72 28.27
CA ASP A 339 -5.43 10.23 27.48
C ASP A 339 -4.65 9.04 26.92
N SER A 340 -4.73 8.87 25.60
CA SER A 340 -4.03 7.87 24.81
C SER A 340 -3.01 8.49 23.87
N THR A 341 -2.65 9.76 24.08
CA THR A 341 -1.72 10.51 23.24
C THR A 341 -0.37 9.80 23.15
N MET A 342 0.10 9.61 21.92
CA MET A 342 1.42 9.04 21.61
C MET A 342 2.05 9.82 20.47
N SER A 343 3.34 10.07 20.54
CA SER A 343 4.12 10.56 19.40
C SER A 343 4.17 9.52 18.27
N LYS A 344 4.47 9.95 17.04
CA LYS A 344 4.64 9.04 15.89
C LYS A 344 5.69 7.95 16.16
N GLU A 345 6.79 8.30 16.83
CA GLU A 345 7.84 7.34 17.22
C GLU A 345 7.34 6.31 18.24
N GLU A 346 6.62 6.74 19.28
CA GLU A 346 6.04 5.84 20.26
C GLU A 346 5.04 4.88 19.63
N ARG A 347 4.17 5.39 18.73
CA ARG A 347 3.21 4.54 18.00
C ARG A 347 3.92 3.50 17.16
N PHE A 348 4.93 3.94 16.41
CA PHE A 348 5.69 3.05 15.53
C PHE A 348 6.48 2.00 16.32
N THR A 349 7.10 2.39 17.43
CA THR A 349 7.94 1.51 18.25
C THR A 349 7.12 0.54 19.10
N SER A 350 5.92 0.92 19.56
CA SER A 350 5.00 0.03 20.27
C SER A 350 4.28 -0.95 19.34
N GLY A 351 4.17 -0.61 18.05
CA GLY A 351 3.39 -1.36 17.06
C GLY A 351 1.93 -0.90 16.94
N GLU A 352 1.61 0.27 17.46
CA GLU A 352 0.30 0.95 17.31
C GLU A 352 0.12 1.56 15.91
N SER A 353 1.20 1.78 15.16
CA SER A 353 1.13 2.28 13.79
C SER A 353 2.25 1.72 12.92
N ALA A 354 1.95 1.55 11.64
CA ALA A 354 2.87 1.10 10.59
C ALA A 354 2.29 1.51 9.22
N PRO A 355 3.09 1.55 8.13
CA PRO A 355 2.55 1.64 6.78
C PRO A 355 1.66 0.43 6.48
N THR A 356 0.39 0.65 6.17
CA THR A 356 -0.60 -0.42 5.92
C THR A 356 -1.20 -0.38 4.52
N HIS A 357 -1.20 0.79 3.88
CA HIS A 357 -1.87 0.99 2.59
C HIS A 357 -1.19 2.06 1.75
N ALA A 358 -1.28 1.91 0.43
CA ALA A 358 -0.72 2.83 -0.54
C ALA A 358 -1.79 3.45 -1.44
N MET A 359 -1.60 4.74 -1.75
CA MET A 359 -2.53 5.58 -2.51
C MET A 359 -1.74 6.56 -3.39
N ALA A 360 -2.45 7.41 -4.16
CA ALA A 360 -1.83 8.45 -4.97
C ALA A 360 -2.29 9.85 -4.55
N LEU A 361 -1.35 10.76 -4.32
CA LEU A 361 -1.64 12.20 -4.20
C LEU A 361 -1.80 12.76 -5.61
N THR A 362 -2.96 13.35 -5.87
CA THR A 362 -3.36 13.85 -7.20
C THR A 362 -3.65 15.35 -7.20
N GLY A 363 -3.39 16.03 -6.09
CA GLY A 363 -3.58 17.47 -5.99
C GLY A 363 -3.23 18.01 -4.62
N ILE A 364 -3.12 19.33 -4.54
CA ILE A 364 -2.80 20.06 -3.32
C ILE A 364 -3.54 21.42 -3.30
N ASP A 365 -3.99 21.82 -2.12
CA ASP A 365 -4.52 23.16 -1.82
C ASP A 365 -3.56 23.96 -0.93
N GLY A 366 -3.59 25.28 -1.02
CA GLY A 366 -2.67 26.16 -0.30
C GLY A 366 -3.16 26.69 1.04
N ALA A 367 -4.47 26.76 1.31
CA ALA A 367 -5.01 27.49 2.46
C ALA A 367 -6.38 26.96 2.98
N PRO A 368 -6.41 26.08 4.00
CA PRO A 368 -5.26 25.41 4.62
C PRO A 368 -4.64 24.39 3.66
N ARG A 369 -3.37 24.02 3.89
CA ARG A 369 -2.75 22.98 3.08
C ARG A 369 -3.51 21.67 3.25
N ALA A 370 -4.01 21.14 2.14
CA ALA A 370 -4.71 19.88 2.08
C ALA A 370 -4.32 19.13 0.81
N TRP A 371 -4.33 17.81 0.90
CA TRP A 371 -3.89 16.91 -0.15
C TRP A 371 -5.10 16.18 -0.73
N ARG A 372 -5.21 16.16 -2.06
CA ARG A 372 -6.21 15.35 -2.74
C ARG A 372 -5.65 13.94 -2.94
N VAL A 373 -6.37 12.96 -2.42
CA VAL A 373 -5.98 11.55 -2.42
C VAL A 373 -6.89 10.76 -3.35
N GLU A 374 -6.28 10.01 -4.26
CA GLU A 374 -6.93 8.96 -5.04
C GLU A 374 -6.72 7.61 -4.34
N ASN A 375 -7.81 7.01 -3.87
CA ASN A 375 -7.80 5.66 -3.32
C ASN A 375 -8.20 4.62 -4.39
N SER A 376 -8.12 3.35 -4.05
CA SER A 376 -8.42 2.22 -4.95
C SER A 376 -9.48 1.28 -4.37
N TRP A 377 -10.52 1.81 -3.72
CA TRP A 377 -11.64 1.04 -3.16
C TRP A 377 -12.96 1.24 -3.92
N GLY A 378 -12.88 1.75 -5.16
CA GLY A 378 -14.05 2.04 -5.98
C GLY A 378 -14.92 3.18 -5.42
N THR A 379 -16.13 3.28 -5.96
CA THR A 379 -17.10 4.34 -5.62
C THR A 379 -18.22 3.87 -4.70
N LYS A 380 -18.16 2.61 -4.23
CA LYS A 380 -19.17 2.02 -3.33
C LYS A 380 -18.56 1.71 -1.98
N PRO A 381 -19.30 1.87 -0.87
CA PRO A 381 -18.78 1.50 0.42
C PRO A 381 -18.46 0.01 0.50
N PRO A 382 -17.39 -0.36 1.22
CA PRO A 382 -17.03 -1.76 1.43
C PRO A 382 -18.05 -2.50 2.34
N ARG A 383 -18.90 -1.79 3.08
CA ARG A 383 -19.94 -2.35 3.97
C ARG A 383 -21.34 -1.97 3.47
N LYS A 384 -22.28 -2.94 3.52
CA LYS A 384 -23.66 -2.81 3.03
C LYS A 384 -24.52 -1.77 3.75
N ASP A 385 -24.07 -1.29 4.91
CA ASP A 385 -24.84 -0.43 5.81
C ASP A 385 -24.51 1.07 5.59
N ASP A 386 -23.59 1.35 4.68
CA ASP A 386 -23.20 2.70 4.25
C ASP A 386 -23.88 3.03 2.91
N ALA A 387 -24.01 4.33 2.61
CA ALA A 387 -24.79 4.89 1.51
C ALA A 387 -24.56 4.24 0.12
N ASP A 388 -25.48 4.46 -0.84
CA ASP A 388 -25.37 3.87 -2.19
C ASP A 388 -24.07 4.24 -2.96
N GLU A 389 -23.43 5.36 -2.61
CA GLU A 389 -22.13 5.82 -3.13
C GLU A 389 -21.24 6.40 -2.02
N VAL A 390 -19.92 6.29 -2.19
CA VAL A 390 -18.92 6.91 -1.30
C VAL A 390 -18.83 8.41 -1.58
N PRO A 391 -18.91 9.29 -0.56
CA PRO A 391 -18.57 10.70 -0.71
C PRO A 391 -17.22 10.89 -1.39
N GLY A 392 -17.07 11.94 -2.20
CA GLY A 392 -15.83 12.16 -2.96
C GLY A 392 -15.59 11.17 -4.12
N LYS A 393 -16.51 10.22 -4.37
CA LYS A 393 -16.43 9.24 -5.47
C LYS A 393 -15.12 8.44 -5.45
N GLY A 394 -14.69 8.04 -4.26
CA GLY A 394 -13.44 7.30 -4.02
C GLY A 394 -12.18 8.17 -3.89
N PHE A 395 -12.28 9.47 -4.13
CA PHE A 395 -11.26 10.43 -3.74
C PHE A 395 -11.53 10.98 -2.34
N ALA A 396 -10.48 11.36 -1.64
CA ALA A 396 -10.56 11.94 -0.30
C ALA A 396 -9.70 13.21 -0.19
N THR A 397 -9.94 13.95 0.88
CA THR A 397 -9.13 15.11 1.31
C THR A 397 -8.35 14.71 2.54
N MET A 398 -7.04 14.95 2.54
CA MET A 398 -6.15 14.66 3.65
C MET A 398 -5.53 15.96 4.14
N SER A 399 -5.66 16.27 5.43
CA SER A 399 -5.01 17.46 5.99
C SER A 399 -3.49 17.33 6.02
N ASP A 400 -2.79 18.46 6.04
CA ASP A 400 -1.32 18.46 6.15
C ASP A 400 -0.81 17.98 7.51
N GLU A 401 -1.63 18.12 8.56
CA GLU A 401 -1.36 17.58 9.89
C GLU A 401 -1.41 16.05 9.85
N TRP A 402 -2.48 15.48 9.27
CA TRP A 402 -2.62 14.04 9.09
C TRP A 402 -1.48 13.46 8.25
N PHE A 403 -1.06 14.15 7.18
CA PHE A 403 0.11 13.77 6.39
C PHE A 403 1.31 13.55 7.32
N GLY A 404 1.57 14.50 8.22
CA GLY A 404 2.74 14.43 9.09
C GLY A 404 2.73 13.24 10.04
N GLU A 405 1.57 12.96 10.61
CA GLU A 405 1.42 11.93 11.65
C GLU A 405 1.34 10.51 11.09
N ASN A 406 0.86 10.34 9.84
CA ASN A 406 0.42 9.02 9.36
C ASN A 406 1.00 8.63 7.97
N VAL A 407 1.66 9.52 7.23
CA VAL A 407 2.40 9.16 5.99
C VAL A 407 3.81 8.71 6.35
N PHE A 408 4.24 7.59 5.77
CA PHE A 408 5.57 7.02 5.99
C PHE A 408 6.45 7.08 4.77
N HIS A 409 5.90 6.85 3.57
CA HIS A 409 6.67 6.83 2.33
C HIS A 409 6.03 7.69 1.27
N ILE A 410 6.84 8.35 0.45
CA ILE A 410 6.45 8.94 -0.83
C ILE A 410 7.42 8.50 -1.92
N VAL A 411 6.96 8.50 -3.17
CA VAL A 411 7.80 8.28 -4.34
C VAL A 411 7.76 9.51 -5.23
N VAL A 412 8.94 10.05 -5.49
CA VAL A 412 9.13 11.25 -6.30
C VAL A 412 10.33 11.06 -7.22
N ARG A 413 10.44 11.89 -8.27
CA ARG A 413 11.66 11.93 -9.08
C ARG A 413 12.86 12.44 -8.27
N LYS A 414 14.04 11.90 -8.58
CA LYS A 414 15.34 12.33 -8.00
C LYS A 414 15.58 13.83 -8.11
N GLU A 415 15.05 14.49 -9.15
CA GLU A 415 15.24 15.92 -9.36
C GLU A 415 14.57 16.81 -8.28
N PHE A 416 13.59 16.27 -7.55
CA PHE A 416 12.94 16.98 -6.43
C PHE A 416 13.69 16.84 -5.11
N LEU A 417 14.78 16.05 -5.07
CA LEU A 417 15.64 15.91 -3.90
C LEU A 417 16.73 16.97 -3.90
N THR A 418 17.17 17.36 -2.70
CA THR A 418 18.35 18.22 -2.53
C THR A 418 19.63 17.49 -2.99
N PRO A 419 20.71 18.20 -3.32
CA PRO A 419 21.98 17.55 -3.68
C PRO A 419 22.52 16.62 -2.59
N GLU A 420 22.32 16.95 -1.31
CA GLU A 420 22.69 16.11 -0.17
C GLU A 420 21.90 14.80 -0.13
N GLN A 421 20.58 14.88 -0.31
CA GLN A 421 19.72 13.70 -0.39
C GLN A 421 20.08 12.81 -1.59
N GLN A 422 20.37 13.40 -2.75
CA GLN A 422 20.82 12.64 -3.93
C GLN A 422 22.15 11.92 -3.66
N GLN A 423 23.09 12.56 -2.97
CA GLN A 423 24.35 11.92 -2.58
C GLN A 423 24.12 10.80 -1.56
N ALA A 424 23.20 10.97 -0.60
CA ALA A 424 22.90 9.95 0.39
C ALA A 424 22.36 8.65 -0.22
N LEU A 425 21.61 8.73 -1.32
CA LEU A 425 21.13 7.57 -2.09
C LEU A 425 22.27 6.74 -2.71
N GLU A 426 23.45 7.32 -2.91
CA GLU A 426 24.62 6.64 -3.48
C GLU A 426 25.50 5.97 -2.41
N THR A 427 25.17 6.15 -1.13
CA THR A 427 25.91 5.53 -0.03
C THR A 427 25.49 4.08 0.18
N GLU A 428 26.38 3.26 0.74
CA GLU A 428 26.05 1.88 1.13
C GLU A 428 24.83 1.90 2.06
N PRO A 429 23.73 1.19 1.72
CA PRO A 429 22.53 1.21 2.53
C PRO A 429 22.74 0.54 3.88
N ILE A 430 22.01 1.02 4.88
CA ILE A 430 21.89 0.33 6.17
C ILE A 430 20.80 -0.74 6.02
N GLU A 431 21.17 -1.99 6.24
CA GLU A 431 20.23 -3.12 6.18
C GLU A 431 19.36 -3.17 7.44
N LEU A 432 18.05 -3.15 7.25
CA LEU A 432 17.06 -3.36 8.28
C LEU A 432 16.78 -4.86 8.46
N PRO A 433 16.38 -5.29 9.67
CA PRO A 433 15.89 -6.65 9.88
C PRO A 433 14.71 -6.97 8.96
N PHE A 434 14.56 -8.24 8.58
CA PHE A 434 13.49 -8.66 7.69
C PHE A 434 12.08 -8.34 8.24
N TRP A 435 11.92 -8.44 9.56
CA TRP A 435 10.67 -8.15 10.29
C TRP A 435 10.51 -6.66 10.68
N ASP A 436 11.34 -5.75 10.17
CA ASP A 436 11.23 -4.32 10.49
C ASP A 436 9.85 -3.77 10.10
N ARG A 437 9.24 -2.92 10.93
CA ARG A 437 7.89 -2.40 10.68
C ARG A 437 7.81 -1.39 9.53
N MET A 438 8.96 -0.92 9.04
CA MET A 438 8.98 -0.11 7.84
C MET A 438 8.69 -0.95 6.60
N ASN A 439 8.85 -2.29 6.67
CA ASN A 439 8.74 -3.26 5.57
C ASN A 439 7.32 -3.58 5.10
#